data_AF-A0A920LQF3-F1
#
_entry.id   AF-A0A920LQF3-F1
#
_cell.length_a   1.000
_cell.length_b   1.000
_cell.length_c   1.000
_cell.angle_alpha   90.00
_cell.angle_beta   90.00
_cell.angle_gamma   90.00
#
_symmetry.space_group_name_H-M   'P 1'
#
loop_
_entity.id
_entity.type
_entity.pdbx_description
1 polymer ?
#
loop_
_entity_poly.entity_id
_entity_poly.type
_entity_poly.pdbx_seq_one_letter_code
_entity_poly.pdbx_strand_id
1 'polypeptide(L)'
;MRCGHPVSHIEANRLHLDNGDAHEFDACFLVTAVAPPAWLRQTGLELDAAGFIAVDPTLQSRSHPNIFAAGDIATIVGSPRPKAGVYAVRAGPVLADNIRRFVAGRRPKPWKPQRRALAILGTADGRSVAYAAIMPAIPGFGGG
;
A
#
# COMPACT_ATOMS: atom_id res chain seq x y z
N MET A 1 20.32 -14.80 -8.90
CA MET A 1 19.65 -13.77 -8.08
C MET A 1 20.72 -12.93 -7.43
N ARG A 2 20.75 -11.61 -7.67
CA ARG A 2 21.66 -10.67 -6.98
C ARG A 2 20.83 -9.84 -6.00
N CYS A 3 21.26 -9.77 -4.75
CA CYS A 3 20.60 -9.04 -3.67
C CYS A 3 21.63 -8.19 -2.94
N GLY A 4 21.17 -7.18 -2.19
CA GLY A 4 22.04 -6.32 -1.37
C GLY A 4 22.52 -5.04 -2.04
N HIS A 5 22.18 -4.81 -3.30
CA HIS A 5 22.54 -3.61 -4.07
C HIS A 5 21.30 -3.01 -4.75
N PRO A 6 20.77 -1.88 -4.26
CA PRO A 6 19.75 -1.10 -4.95
C PRO A 6 20.14 -0.70 -6.37
N VAL A 7 19.15 -0.67 -7.26
CA VAL A 7 19.30 -0.08 -8.60
C VAL A 7 19.24 1.45 -8.47
N SER A 8 20.26 2.14 -8.97
CA SER A 8 20.37 3.60 -8.91
C SER A 8 19.78 4.28 -10.14
N HIS A 9 19.96 3.68 -11.32
CA HIS A 9 19.53 4.24 -12.61
C HIS A 9 19.40 3.12 -13.66
N ILE A 10 18.49 3.30 -14.63
CA ILE A 10 18.21 2.36 -15.72
C ILE A 10 18.28 3.11 -17.06
N GLU A 11 19.11 2.61 -17.96
CA GLU A 11 19.24 3.02 -19.37
C GLU A 11 18.50 2.05 -20.28
N ALA A 12 18.50 2.29 -21.59
CA ALA A 12 17.78 1.46 -22.57
C ALA A 12 18.14 -0.03 -22.51
N ASN A 13 19.40 -0.37 -22.23
CA ASN A 13 19.93 -1.74 -22.24
C ASN A 13 20.86 -2.04 -21.07
N ARG A 14 20.90 -1.17 -20.06
CA ARG A 14 21.86 -1.28 -18.96
C ARG A 14 21.26 -0.78 -17.65
N LEU A 15 21.47 -1.54 -16.58
CA LEU A 15 21.09 -1.16 -15.22
C LEU A 15 22.36 -0.83 -14.42
N HIS A 16 22.30 0.20 -13.58
CA HIS A 16 23.40 0.60 -12.70
C HIS A 16 23.01 0.37 -11.24
N LEU A 17 23.94 -0.17 -10.45
CA LEU A 17 23.79 -0.43 -9.03
C LEU A 17 24.48 0.66 -8.21
N ASP A 18 24.11 0.75 -6.93
CA ASP A 18 24.68 1.74 -5.99
C ASP A 18 26.18 1.53 -5.68
N ASN A 19 26.67 0.30 -5.85
CA ASN A 19 28.07 -0.06 -5.69
C ASN A 19 28.95 0.26 -6.93
N GLY A 20 28.36 0.84 -7.97
CA GLY A 20 29.04 1.16 -9.23
C GLY A 20 29.04 0.02 -10.27
N ASP A 21 28.54 -1.17 -9.92
CA ASP A 21 28.37 -2.26 -10.88
C ASP A 21 27.27 -1.92 -11.90
N ALA A 22 27.38 -2.52 -13.09
CA ALA A 22 26.35 -2.39 -14.10
C ALA A 22 26.13 -3.71 -14.85
N HIS A 23 24.89 -3.91 -15.30
CA HIS A 23 24.48 -5.13 -16.01
C HIS A 23 23.69 -4.78 -17.26
N GLU A 24 24.05 -5.42 -18.37
CA GLU A 24 23.30 -5.32 -19.62
C GLU A 24 22.06 -6.23 -19.61
N PHE A 25 21.03 -5.83 -20.34
CA PHE A 25 19.80 -6.61 -20.53
C PHE A 25 19.16 -6.35 -21.88
N ASP A 26 18.43 -7.34 -22.40
CA ASP A 26 17.58 -7.21 -23.60
C ASP A 26 16.14 -6.77 -23.24
N ALA A 27 15.69 -7.10 -22.02
CA ALA A 27 14.39 -6.71 -21.50
C ALA A 27 14.45 -6.43 -19.99
N CYS A 28 13.72 -5.42 -19.54
CA CYS A 28 13.63 -5.05 -18.12
C CYS A 28 12.18 -5.03 -17.65
N PHE A 29 11.88 -5.80 -16.60
CA PHE A 29 10.61 -5.76 -15.88
C PHE A 29 10.84 -5.07 -14.53
N LEU A 30 10.40 -3.82 -14.42
CA LEU A 30 10.53 -3.05 -13.19
C LEU A 30 9.36 -3.32 -12.25
N VAL A 31 9.64 -3.97 -11.11
CA VAL A 31 8.64 -4.33 -10.09
C VAL A 31 9.02 -3.67 -8.76
N THR A 32 8.74 -2.37 -8.65
CA THR A 32 9.03 -1.58 -7.44
C THR A 32 7.85 -1.57 -6.46
N ALA A 33 8.11 -1.09 -5.24
CA ALA A 33 7.05 -0.82 -4.28
C ALA A 33 6.06 0.25 -4.81
N VAL A 34 4.82 0.21 -4.31
CA VAL A 34 3.80 1.22 -4.61
C VAL A 34 4.21 2.56 -4.00
N ALA A 35 4.15 3.62 -4.81
CA ALA A 35 4.29 5.00 -4.36
C ALA A 35 2.97 5.77 -4.57
N PRO A 36 2.62 6.72 -3.69
CA PRO A 36 1.45 7.54 -3.88
C PRO A 36 1.65 8.51 -5.07
N PRO A 37 0.60 8.81 -5.85
CA PRO A 37 0.67 9.80 -6.91
C PRO A 37 1.08 11.18 -6.40
N ALA A 38 2.03 11.82 -7.08
CA ALA A 38 2.61 13.09 -6.63
C ALA A 38 1.58 14.22 -6.45
N TRP A 39 0.49 14.21 -7.24
CA TRP A 39 -0.57 15.22 -7.21
C TRP A 39 -1.34 15.24 -5.88
N LEU A 40 -1.32 14.15 -5.09
CA LEU A 40 -1.99 14.13 -3.78
C LEU A 40 -1.51 15.25 -2.86
N ARG A 41 -0.24 15.65 -2.96
CA ARG A 41 0.35 16.75 -2.17
C ARG A 41 -0.32 18.10 -2.44
N GLN A 42 -1.02 18.25 -3.57
CA GLN A 42 -1.67 19.49 -3.97
C GLN A 42 -3.16 19.53 -3.58
N THR A 43 -3.69 18.45 -3.00
CA THR A 43 -5.14 18.30 -2.74
C THR A 43 -5.61 18.93 -1.44
N GLY A 44 -4.69 19.27 -0.53
CA GLY A 44 -5.03 19.68 0.85
C GLY A 44 -5.51 18.54 1.75
N LEU A 45 -5.53 17.29 1.26
CA LEU A 45 -5.79 16.12 2.09
C LEU A 45 -4.67 15.94 3.11
N GLU A 46 -5.02 15.51 4.33
CA GLU A 46 -4.04 14.99 5.26
C GLU A 46 -3.42 13.71 4.68
N LEU A 47 -2.10 13.72 4.54
CA LEU A 47 -1.30 12.59 4.06
C LEU A 47 -0.43 12.06 5.20
N ASP A 48 -0.09 10.78 5.14
CA ASP A 48 0.97 10.23 6.00
C ASP A 48 2.36 10.68 5.55
N ALA A 49 3.39 10.33 6.33
CA ALA A 49 4.78 10.70 6.04
C ALA A 49 5.29 10.17 4.68
N ALA A 50 4.67 9.11 4.14
CA ALA A 50 5.01 8.56 2.83
C ALA A 50 4.19 9.17 1.68
N GLY A 51 3.18 10.00 1.99
CA GLY A 51 2.33 10.70 1.01
C GLY A 51 1.03 9.99 0.67
N PHE A 52 0.64 8.94 1.39
CA PHE A 52 -0.65 8.27 1.22
C PHE A 52 -1.76 9.00 1.99
N ILE A 53 -3.01 8.87 1.56
CA ILE A 53 -4.15 9.53 2.23
C ILE A 53 -4.31 8.97 3.65
N ALA A 54 -4.23 9.84 4.65
CA ALA A 54 -4.44 9.46 6.04
C ALA A 54 -5.95 9.31 6.32
N VAL A 55 -6.36 8.10 6.71
CA VAL A 55 -7.75 7.79 7.01
C VAL A 55 -7.94 7.22 8.42
N ASP A 56 -9.13 7.42 8.97
CA ASP A 56 -9.59 6.76 10.18
C ASP A 56 -9.98 5.30 9.92
N PRO A 57 -10.22 4.48 10.97
CA PRO A 57 -10.75 3.12 10.81
C PRO A 57 -12.11 3.05 10.10
N THR A 58 -12.81 4.17 9.92
CA THR A 58 -14.03 4.28 9.10
C THR A 58 -13.74 4.44 7.60
N LEU A 59 -12.46 4.52 7.21
CA LEU A 59 -11.98 4.83 5.86
C LEU A 59 -12.27 6.27 5.38
N GLN A 60 -12.66 7.16 6.30
CA GLN A 60 -12.79 8.59 6.03
C GLN A 60 -11.45 9.29 6.11
N SER A 61 -11.21 10.27 5.24
CA SER A 61 -10.09 11.19 5.38
C SER A 61 -10.19 11.94 6.70
N ARG A 62 -9.06 12.06 7.40
CA ARG A 62 -8.98 12.83 8.66
C ARG A 62 -9.17 14.33 8.47
N SER A 63 -8.86 14.83 7.28
CA SER A 63 -9.01 16.25 6.91
C SER A 63 -10.41 16.61 6.38
N HIS A 64 -11.09 15.68 5.71
CA HIS A 64 -12.32 15.95 4.98
C HIS A 64 -13.34 14.83 5.21
N PRO A 65 -14.34 15.02 6.10
CA PRO A 65 -15.28 13.97 6.49
C PRO A 65 -16.12 13.37 5.35
N ASN A 66 -16.28 14.10 4.24
CA ASN A 66 -16.99 13.69 3.04
C ASN A 66 -16.11 12.93 2.03
N ILE A 67 -14.81 12.79 2.29
CA ILE A 67 -13.87 12.06 1.44
C ILE A 67 -13.53 10.72 2.08
N PHE A 68 -13.56 9.66 1.28
CA PHE A 68 -13.19 8.32 1.71
C PHE A 68 -12.09 7.76 0.80
N ALA A 69 -11.20 6.94 1.37
CA ALA A 69 -10.13 6.30 0.62
C ALA A 69 -9.86 4.88 1.14
N ALA A 70 -9.53 3.97 0.22
CA ALA A 70 -9.24 2.57 0.54
C ALA A 70 -8.24 1.97 -0.45
N GLY A 71 -7.66 0.83 -0.09
CA GLY A 71 -6.63 0.18 -0.89
C GLY A 71 -5.28 0.87 -0.74
N ASP A 72 -4.41 0.69 -1.73
CA ASP A 72 -3.00 1.06 -1.58
C ASP A 72 -2.77 2.57 -1.42
N ILE A 73 -3.72 3.39 -1.89
CA ILE A 73 -3.69 4.85 -1.80
C ILE A 73 -3.88 5.37 -0.36
N ALA A 74 -4.41 4.55 0.56
CA ALA A 74 -4.83 4.98 1.89
C ALA A 74 -4.03 4.30 3.00
N THR A 75 -3.77 5.04 4.08
CA THR A 75 -3.16 4.54 5.30
C THR A 75 -4.12 4.75 6.47
N ILE A 76 -4.56 3.65 7.10
CA ILE A 76 -5.36 3.71 8.32
C ILE A 76 -4.44 4.12 9.47
N VAL A 77 -4.64 5.31 10.02
CA VAL A 77 -3.82 5.85 11.11
C VAL A 77 -3.94 4.93 12.33
N GLY A 78 -2.80 4.64 12.96
CA GLY A 78 -2.70 3.69 14.08
C GLY A 78 -2.79 2.20 13.70
N SER A 79 -3.01 1.87 12.42
CA SER A 79 -2.95 0.50 11.92
C SER A 79 -2.35 0.39 10.51
N PRO A 80 -1.11 0.86 10.29
CA PRO A 80 -0.48 0.76 8.98
C PRO A 80 -0.25 -0.72 8.60
N ARG A 81 -0.42 -1.02 7.31
CA ARG A 81 -0.29 -2.36 6.74
C ARG A 81 0.46 -2.28 5.41
N PRO A 82 1.12 -3.38 4.98
CA PRO A 82 1.66 -3.44 3.64
C PRO A 82 0.56 -3.14 2.62
N LYS A 83 0.94 -2.38 1.59
CA LYS A 83 0.11 -2.12 0.43
C LYS A 83 0.03 -3.40 -0.38
N ALA A 84 -1.14 -4.02 -0.40
CA ALA A 84 -1.36 -5.32 -1.03
C ALA A 84 -2.84 -5.51 -1.36
N GLY A 85 -3.11 -6.07 -2.54
CA GLY A 85 -4.47 -6.31 -3.03
C GLY A 85 -5.37 -7.09 -2.08
N VAL A 86 -4.81 -8.02 -1.29
CA VAL A 86 -5.57 -8.80 -0.28
C VAL A 86 -6.22 -7.93 0.80
N TYR A 87 -5.63 -6.77 1.11
CA TYR A 87 -6.20 -5.80 2.06
C TYR A 87 -7.14 -4.83 1.37
N ALA A 88 -6.80 -4.39 0.15
CA ALA A 88 -7.63 -3.51 -0.66
C ALA A 88 -9.01 -4.12 -0.94
N VAL A 89 -9.05 -5.39 -1.37
CA VAL A 89 -10.30 -6.11 -1.66
C VAL A 89 -11.22 -6.17 -0.45
N ARG A 90 -10.66 -6.33 0.75
CA ARG A 90 -11.43 -6.43 2.00
C ARG A 90 -11.93 -5.09 2.52
N ALA A 91 -11.30 -4.00 2.13
CA ALA A 91 -11.77 -2.65 2.44
C ALA A 91 -13.01 -2.25 1.63
N GLY A 92 -13.23 -2.85 0.45
CA GLY A 92 -14.33 -2.52 -0.45
C GLY A 92 -15.73 -2.57 0.18
N PRO A 93 -16.15 -3.68 0.80
CA PRO A 93 -17.46 -3.77 1.46
C PRO A 93 -17.64 -2.78 2.61
N VAL A 94 -16.58 -2.53 3.39
CA VAL A 94 -16.58 -1.57 4.51
C VAL A 94 -16.75 -0.15 4.00
N LEU A 95 -15.97 0.22 2.97
CA LEU A 95 -16.04 1.51 2.31
C LEU A 95 -17.47 1.77 1.79
N ALA A 96 -18.05 0.78 1.11
CA ALA A 96 -19.39 0.90 0.55
C ALA A 96 -20.49 1.04 1.63
N ASP A 97 -20.38 0.35 2.78
CA ASP A 97 -21.33 0.54 3.90
C ASP A 97 -21.18 1.93 4.52
N ASN A 98 -19.95 2.40 4.71
CA ASN A 98 -19.68 3.70 5.34
C ASN A 98 -20.09 4.88 4.47
N ILE A 99 -19.92 4.80 3.14
CA ILE A 99 -20.44 5.80 2.21
C ILE A 99 -21.98 5.85 2.29
N ARG A 100 -22.66 4.69 2.28
CA ARG A 100 -24.13 4.64 2.39
C ARG A 100 -24.63 5.22 3.71
N ARG A 101 -23.95 4.92 4.83
CA ARG A 101 -24.26 5.51 6.14
C ARG A 101 -24.14 7.03 6.10
N PHE A 102 -23.01 7.53 5.60
CA PHE A 102 -22.73 8.96 5.53
C PHE A 102 -23.79 9.71 4.73
N VAL A 103 -24.12 9.23 3.54
CA VAL A 103 -25.18 9.81 2.68
C VAL A 103 -26.56 9.78 3.37
N ALA A 104 -26.83 8.75 4.17
CA ALA A 104 -28.07 8.64 4.94
C ALA A 104 -28.06 9.43 6.27
N GLY A 105 -27.06 10.29 6.51
CA GLY A 105 -26.92 11.05 7.77
C GLY A 105 -26.58 10.18 8.99
N ARG A 106 -26.18 8.92 8.78
CA ARG A 106 -25.82 7.97 9.83
C ARG A 106 -24.31 7.99 10.07
N ARG A 107 -23.91 7.79 11.33
CA ARG A 107 -22.49 7.67 11.69
C ARG A 107 -21.82 6.48 10.98
N PRO A 108 -20.67 6.70 10.30
CA PRO A 108 -19.84 5.61 9.77
C PRO A 108 -19.35 4.68 10.87
N LYS A 109 -19.11 3.42 10.53
CA LYS A 109 -18.66 2.38 11.47
C LYS A 109 -17.15 2.13 11.32
N PRO A 110 -16.41 2.06 12.43
CA PRO A 110 -15.00 1.70 12.39
C PRO A 110 -14.83 0.23 11.99
N TRP A 111 -13.75 -0.04 11.27
CA TRP A 111 -13.34 -1.37 10.84
C TRP A 111 -11.88 -1.63 11.21
N LYS A 112 -11.60 -2.86 11.65
CA LYS A 112 -10.25 -3.32 11.92
C LYS A 112 -9.85 -4.35 10.85
N PRO A 113 -8.85 -4.05 10.01
CA PRO A 113 -8.33 -5.02 9.06
C PRO A 113 -7.84 -6.29 9.75
N GLN A 114 -8.05 -7.43 9.10
CA GLN A 114 -7.57 -8.72 9.60
C GLN A 114 -6.03 -8.75 9.74
N ARG A 115 -5.55 -9.56 10.68
CA ARG A 115 -4.10 -9.72 10.92
C ARG A 115 -3.43 -10.75 10.03
N ARG A 116 -4.21 -11.70 9.49
CA ARG A 116 -3.68 -12.84 8.73
C ARG A 116 -3.69 -12.53 7.25
N ALA A 117 -2.61 -12.90 6.56
CA ALA A 117 -2.52 -12.87 5.12
C ALA A 117 -1.90 -14.17 4.61
N LEU A 118 -2.35 -14.59 3.43
CA LEU A 118 -1.78 -15.70 2.67
C LEU A 118 -1.30 -15.13 1.34
N ALA A 119 -0.03 -15.33 1.04
CA ALA A 119 0.56 -15.05 -0.26
C ALA A 119 0.86 -16.39 -0.94
N ILE A 120 0.51 -16.50 -2.22
CA ILE A 120 0.79 -17.68 -3.05
C ILE A 120 1.53 -17.17 -4.28
N LEU A 121 2.76 -17.65 -4.47
CA LEU A 121 3.57 -17.38 -5.65
C LEU A 121 3.54 -18.61 -6.55
N GLY A 122 2.94 -18.46 -7.74
CA GLY A 122 2.99 -19.51 -8.77
C GLY A 122 4.38 -19.57 -9.39
N THR A 123 4.92 -20.77 -9.59
CA THR A 123 6.26 -21.01 -10.15
C THR A 123 6.23 -21.35 -11.65
N ALA A 124 5.06 -21.20 -12.29
CA ALA A 124 4.80 -21.44 -13.71
C ALA A 124 5.06 -22.89 -14.23
N ASP A 125 5.35 -23.83 -13.33
CA ASP A 125 5.55 -25.27 -13.60
C ASP A 125 4.43 -26.14 -13.02
N GLY A 126 3.25 -25.53 -12.77
CA GLY A 126 2.14 -26.18 -12.08
C GLY A 126 2.31 -26.30 -10.56
N ARG A 127 3.38 -25.72 -9.98
CA ARG A 127 3.61 -25.66 -8.53
C ARG A 127 3.47 -24.24 -7.99
N SER A 128 3.52 -24.12 -6.67
CA SER A 128 3.46 -22.83 -5.97
C SER A 128 4.21 -22.85 -4.65
N VAL A 129 4.71 -21.68 -4.24
CA VAL A 129 5.21 -21.43 -2.89
C VAL A 129 4.17 -20.61 -2.13
N ALA A 130 3.75 -21.09 -0.96
CA ALA A 130 2.79 -20.42 -0.11
C ALA A 130 3.46 -19.89 1.16
N TYR A 131 3.10 -18.66 1.55
CA TYR A 131 3.54 -18.04 2.79
C TYR A 131 2.34 -17.46 3.54
N ALA A 132 2.14 -17.92 4.77
CA ALA A 132 1.13 -17.41 5.69
C ALA A 132 1.79 -16.58 6.78
N ALA A 133 1.33 -15.33 6.93
CA ALA A 133 1.80 -14.42 7.97
C ALA A 133 0.67 -14.01 8.91
N ILE A 134 0.98 -13.97 10.21
CA ILE A 134 0.26 -13.15 11.17
C ILE A 134 1.01 -11.83 11.25
N MET A 135 0.52 -10.80 10.58
CA MET A 135 1.14 -9.50 10.69
C MET A 135 0.75 -8.86 12.04
N PRO A 136 1.72 -8.56 12.92
CA PRO A 136 1.45 -7.72 14.06
C PRO A 136 0.87 -6.38 13.58
N ALA A 137 0.08 -5.71 14.42
CA ALA A 137 -0.12 -4.28 14.20
C ALA A 137 1.29 -3.66 14.28
N ILE A 138 1.74 -2.99 13.22
CA ILE A 138 3.05 -2.32 13.25
C ILE A 138 2.94 -1.24 14.33
N PRO A 139 3.68 -1.34 15.45
CA PRO A 139 3.64 -0.30 16.47
C PRO A 139 4.42 0.91 15.94
N GLY A 140 3.79 2.09 15.99
CA GLY A 140 4.46 3.40 15.99
C GLY A 140 5.34 3.76 14.80
N PHE A 141 4.83 4.58 13.89
CA PHE A 141 5.59 5.75 13.46
C PHE A 141 5.15 6.91 14.34
N GLY A 142 5.85 7.07 15.46
CA GLY A 142 5.78 8.25 16.33
C GLY A 142 7.20 8.73 16.55
N GLY A 143 7.40 10.04 16.44
CA GLY A 143 8.61 10.72 16.92
C GLY A 143 9.20 11.68 15.90
N GLY A 144 9.27 12.96 16.28
CA GLY A 144 10.00 14.04 15.61
C GLY A 144 9.24 15.34 15.59
#